data_AF-A0A8T1WHK5-F1
#
_entry.id   AF-A0A8T1WHK5-F1
#
_cell.length_a   1.000
_cell.length_b   1.000
_cell.length_c   1.000
_cell.angle_alpha   90.00
_cell.angle_beta   90.00
_cell.angle_gamma   90.00
#
_symmetry.space_group_name_H-M   'P 1'
#
loop_
_entity.id
_entity.type
_entity.pdbx_description
1 polymer ?
#
loop_
_entity_poly.entity_id
_entity_poly.type
_entity_poly.pdbx_seq_one_letter_code
_entity_poly.pdbx_strand_id
1 'polypeptide(L)'
;MADLYWDEDGVGGSASSMAVLLQWLSEPGNAECWQRSSGKREETRRILVKEIHESLLAHGIKHRTRGSVDIQICELMHSFEKVERWLQRKGLRHLEPNSRAEHKVVKACPYYRELSHVLNSSRSAADASSQTHRRYEVSTGTAKDVGYSDEDEAGLPDIDSKRVPSSDKGKRAGMEHDYDHVEMGDADRTRLLEAEKAVRRELFKVELQSKSDEAICVRVKSRMELLDLGISIDEVDRLMPLPL
;
A
#
# COMPACT_ATOMS: atom_id res chain seq x y z
N MET A 1 -19.53 9.54 8.75
CA MET A 1 -18.59 10.62 8.39
C MET A 1 -18.11 10.31 7.00
N ALA A 2 -18.26 11.24 6.07
CA ALA A 2 -17.84 11.02 4.68
C ALA A 2 -16.34 10.72 4.66
N ASP A 3 -15.98 9.55 4.18
CA ASP A 3 -14.59 9.19 3.90
C ASP A 3 -14.21 9.99 2.66
N LEU A 4 -13.87 11.27 2.86
CA LEU A 4 -13.43 12.12 1.76
C LEU A 4 -12.21 11.45 1.14
N TYR A 5 -12.21 11.31 -0.18
CA TYR A 5 -11.10 10.72 -0.90
C TYR A 5 -9.86 11.61 -0.67
N TRP A 6 -8.71 11.01 -0.33
CA TRP A 6 -7.50 11.75 0.09
C TRP A 6 -6.96 12.71 -0.97
N ASP A 7 -7.35 12.53 -2.23
CA ASP A 7 -7.00 13.41 -3.35
C ASP A 7 -7.94 14.61 -3.54
N GLU A 8 -9.13 14.58 -2.96
CA GLU A 8 -10.21 15.54 -3.23
C GLU A 8 -10.64 16.34 -2.00
N ASP A 9 -9.97 16.15 -0.87
CA ASP A 9 -10.35 16.75 0.41
C ASP A 9 -9.66 18.08 0.72
N GLY A 10 -9.07 18.71 -0.30
CA GLY A 10 -8.51 20.05 -0.22
C GLY A 10 -9.61 21.09 0.06
N VAL A 11 -9.29 22.11 0.86
CA VAL A 11 -10.25 23.13 1.28
C VAL A 11 -9.97 24.44 0.54
N GLY A 12 -10.93 24.93 -0.23
CA GLY A 12 -10.82 26.25 -0.86
C GLY A 12 -9.71 26.36 -1.92
N GLY A 13 -9.43 25.27 -2.64
CA GLY A 13 -8.36 25.21 -3.64
C GLY A 13 -6.96 24.97 -3.05
N SER A 14 -6.87 24.67 -1.75
CA SER A 14 -5.62 24.21 -1.13
C SER A 14 -5.26 22.77 -1.57
N ALA A 15 -4.01 22.39 -1.32
CA ALA A 15 -3.53 21.03 -1.55
C ALA A 15 -4.41 20.01 -0.81
N SER A 16 -4.68 18.86 -1.45
CA SER A 16 -5.36 17.73 -0.82
C SER A 16 -4.46 17.04 0.21
N SER A 17 -5.04 16.20 1.07
CA SER A 17 -4.28 15.44 2.07
C SER A 17 -3.21 14.57 1.44
N MET A 18 -3.51 13.97 0.27
CA MET A 18 -2.53 13.19 -0.47
C MET A 18 -1.39 14.06 -1.01
N ALA A 19 -1.71 15.23 -1.57
CA ALA A 19 -0.70 16.16 -2.06
C ALA A 19 0.24 16.62 -0.92
N VAL A 20 -0.31 16.94 0.25
CA VAL A 20 0.48 17.30 1.44
C VAL A 20 1.35 16.12 1.91
N LEU A 21 0.82 14.90 1.90
CA LEU A 21 1.59 13.69 2.23
C LEU A 21 2.77 13.47 1.29
N LEU A 22 2.54 13.55 -0.02
CA LEU A 22 3.58 13.37 -1.04
C LEU A 22 4.62 14.49 -0.96
N GLN A 23 4.20 15.72 -0.68
CA GLN A 23 5.10 16.84 -0.45
C GLN A 23 6.00 16.58 0.78
N TRP A 24 5.41 16.18 1.91
CA TRP A 24 6.16 15.88 3.13
C TRP A 24 7.17 14.75 2.91
N LEU A 25 6.79 13.70 2.16
CA LEU A 25 7.71 12.62 1.80
C LEU A 25 8.86 13.08 0.92
N SER A 26 8.61 14.06 0.05
CA SER A 26 9.60 14.60 -0.89
C SER A 26 10.64 15.50 -0.21
N GLU A 27 10.39 15.95 1.03
CA GLU A 27 11.36 16.73 1.78
C GLU A 27 12.60 15.88 2.16
N PRO A 28 13.80 16.49 2.13
CA PRO A 28 15.04 15.76 2.38
C PRO A 28 15.05 15.03 3.73
N GLY A 29 15.27 13.71 3.69
CA GLY A 29 15.40 12.88 4.88
C GLY A 29 14.08 12.34 5.45
N ASN A 30 12.93 12.91 5.11
CA ASN A 30 11.64 12.49 5.68
C ASN A 30 11.26 11.05 5.29
N ALA A 31 11.37 10.73 4.00
CA ALA A 31 11.15 9.37 3.51
C ALA A 31 12.10 8.34 4.13
N GLU A 32 13.36 8.72 4.36
CA GLU A 32 14.38 7.87 4.97
C GLU A 32 14.12 7.64 6.47
N CYS A 33 13.77 8.71 7.19
CA CYS A 33 13.32 8.67 8.58
C CYS A 33 12.09 7.78 8.74
N TRP A 34 11.13 7.89 7.83
CA TRP A 34 9.95 7.04 7.80
C TRP A 34 10.31 5.56 7.61
N GLN A 35 11.11 5.24 6.57
CA GLN A 35 11.56 3.87 6.31
C GLN A 35 12.29 3.24 7.51
N ARG A 36 13.15 4.01 8.19
CA ARG A 36 13.88 3.55 9.39
C ARG A 36 12.98 3.33 10.61
N SER A 37 11.81 3.97 10.65
CA SER A 37 10.87 3.84 11.77
C SER A 37 10.07 2.52 11.75
N SER A 38 10.05 1.80 10.62
CA SER A 38 9.15 0.66 10.34
C SER A 38 9.37 -0.61 11.17
N GLY A 39 10.33 -0.65 12.11
CA GLY A 39 10.64 -1.87 12.86
C GLY A 39 10.95 -1.75 14.35
N LYS A 40 11.34 -0.58 14.89
CA LYS A 40 11.92 -0.53 16.25
C LYS A 40 11.65 0.69 17.13
N ARG A 41 10.88 1.70 16.73
CA ARG A 41 10.59 2.85 17.61
C ARG A 41 9.21 3.45 17.32
N GLU A 42 8.19 2.96 18.03
CA GLU A 42 6.86 3.56 18.02
C GLU A 42 6.91 5.06 18.32
N GLU A 43 7.84 5.51 19.18
CA GLU A 43 8.00 6.94 19.48
C GLU A 43 8.42 7.76 18.25
N THR A 44 9.46 7.33 17.52
CA THR A 44 9.90 8.04 16.30
C THR A 44 8.78 8.09 15.27
N ARG A 45 8.04 6.99 15.10
CA ARG A 45 6.89 6.95 14.20
C ARG A 45 5.78 7.92 14.65
N ARG A 46 5.45 7.93 15.95
CA ARG A 46 4.45 8.85 16.53
C ARG A 46 4.83 10.32 16.35
N ILE A 47 6.12 10.65 16.39
CA ILE A 47 6.65 12.00 16.11
C ILE A 47 6.44 12.35 14.63
N LEU A 48 6.83 11.50 13.69
CA LEU A 48 6.65 11.76 12.26
C LEU A 48 5.16 11.88 11.88
N VAL A 49 4.31 11.00 12.41
CA VAL A 49 2.85 11.09 12.20
C VAL A 49 2.28 12.40 12.76
N LYS A 50 2.80 12.87 13.90
CA LYS A 50 2.40 14.16 14.48
C LYS A 50 2.79 15.31 13.55
N GLU A 51 4.01 15.30 13.04
CA GLU A 51 4.53 16.32 12.13
C GLU A 51 3.71 16.42 10.84
N ILE A 52 3.42 15.27 10.21
CA ILE A 52 2.54 15.21 9.03
C ILE A 52 1.15 15.75 9.36
N HIS A 53 0.58 15.37 10.51
CA HIS A 53 -0.73 15.86 10.94
C HIS A 53 -0.75 17.38 11.17
N GLU A 54 0.31 17.94 11.75
CA GLU A 54 0.48 19.39 11.89
C GLU A 54 0.58 20.08 10.52
N SER A 55 1.26 19.47 9.54
CA SER A 55 1.29 19.95 8.15
C SER A 55 -0.10 19.97 7.50
N LEU A 56 -0.91 18.94 7.69
CA LEU A 56 -2.30 18.91 7.20
C LEU A 56 -3.14 20.03 7.83
N LEU A 57 -3.01 20.25 9.14
CA LEU A 57 -3.70 21.34 9.84
C LEU A 57 -3.30 22.71 9.31
N ALA A 58 -2.03 22.92 9.00
CA ALA A 58 -1.52 24.16 8.41
C ALA A 58 -2.14 24.45 7.02
N HIS A 59 -2.49 23.41 6.27
CA HIS A 59 -3.20 23.51 4.98
C HIS A 59 -4.73 23.60 5.11
N GLY A 60 -5.25 23.68 6.35
CA GLY A 60 -6.68 23.80 6.63
C GLY A 60 -7.44 22.49 6.68
N ILE A 61 -6.75 21.35 6.57
CA ILE A 61 -7.34 20.01 6.56
C ILE A 61 -7.52 19.54 8.01
N LYS A 62 -8.73 19.75 8.56
CA LYS A 62 -9.02 19.49 9.98
C LYS A 62 -9.75 18.18 10.25
N HIS A 63 -10.28 17.53 9.23
CA HIS A 63 -11.06 16.28 9.37
C HIS A 63 -10.17 15.03 9.50
N ARG A 64 -8.88 15.11 9.18
CA ARG A 64 -7.95 13.98 9.29
C ARG A 64 -7.44 13.83 10.73
N THR A 65 -7.27 12.58 11.14
CA THR A 65 -6.70 12.22 12.44
C THR A 65 -5.28 11.70 12.29
N ARG A 66 -4.50 11.72 13.38
CA ARG A 66 -3.16 11.11 13.40
C ARG A 66 -3.20 9.62 13.05
N GLY A 67 -4.23 8.90 13.50
CA GLY A 67 -4.42 7.48 13.15
C GLY A 67 -4.68 7.27 11.66
N SER A 68 -5.53 8.09 11.04
CA SER A 68 -5.76 8.01 9.60
C SER A 68 -4.52 8.37 8.78
N VAL A 69 -3.72 9.33 9.25
CA VAL A 69 -2.41 9.64 8.66
C VAL A 69 -1.50 8.44 8.71
N ASP A 70 -1.34 7.82 9.88
CA ASP A 70 -0.48 6.66 10.10
C ASP A 70 -0.82 5.47 9.19
N ILE A 71 -2.12 5.18 9.06
CA ILE A 71 -2.64 4.12 8.16
C ILE A 71 -2.32 4.48 6.71
N GLN A 72 -2.65 5.70 6.28
CA GLN A 72 -2.52 6.11 4.88
C GLN A 72 -1.08 6.01 4.38
N ILE A 73 -0.12 6.56 5.14
CA ILE A 73 1.29 6.50 4.75
C ILE A 73 1.82 5.05 4.80
N CYS A 74 1.30 4.20 5.69
CA CYS A 74 1.60 2.77 5.72
C CYS A 74 1.15 2.07 4.43
N GLU A 75 -0.08 2.30 4.01
CA GLU A 75 -0.65 1.73 2.79
C GLU A 75 0.10 2.24 1.54
N LEU A 76 0.45 3.52 1.54
CA LEU A 76 1.25 4.13 0.48
C LEU A 76 2.63 3.45 0.35
N MET A 77 3.34 3.27 1.46
CA MET A 77 4.64 2.58 1.44
C MET A 77 4.51 1.11 1.05
N HIS A 78 3.51 0.41 1.57
CA HIS A 78 3.30 -1.00 1.26
C HIS A 78 2.94 -1.22 -0.21
N SER A 79 2.12 -0.34 -0.80
CA SER A 79 1.78 -0.40 -2.23
C SER A 79 3.01 -0.19 -3.11
N PHE A 80 3.87 0.77 -2.75
CA PHE A 80 5.16 1.00 -3.42
C PHE A 80 6.08 -0.22 -3.34
N GLU A 81 6.31 -0.76 -2.14
CA GLU A 81 7.15 -1.94 -1.94
C GLU A 81 6.62 -3.19 -2.66
N LYS A 82 5.30 -3.34 -2.75
CA LYS A 82 4.66 -4.41 -3.50
C LYS A 82 4.96 -4.30 -4.99
N VAL A 83 4.87 -3.09 -5.55
CA VAL A 83 5.22 -2.82 -6.96
C VAL A 83 6.71 -3.05 -7.20
N GLU A 84 7.59 -2.50 -6.37
CA GLU A 84 9.05 -2.70 -6.45
C GLU A 84 9.41 -4.19 -6.47
N ARG A 85 8.88 -4.98 -5.54
CA ARG A 85 9.08 -6.45 -5.50
C ARG A 85 8.56 -7.14 -6.76
N TRP A 86 7.49 -6.64 -7.37
CA TRP A 86 6.96 -7.19 -8.61
C TRP A 86 7.87 -6.86 -9.80
N LEU A 87 8.33 -5.62 -9.90
CA LEU A 87 9.26 -5.18 -10.95
C LEU A 87 10.58 -5.95 -10.88
N GLN A 88 11.14 -6.10 -9.68
CA GLN A 88 12.34 -6.88 -9.44
C GLN A 88 12.19 -8.34 -9.89
N ARG A 89 11.07 -8.99 -9.55
CA ARG A 89 10.77 -10.37 -9.99
C ARG A 89 10.61 -10.49 -11.51
N LYS A 90 10.13 -9.45 -12.18
CA LYS A 90 10.00 -9.40 -13.64
C LYS A 90 11.26 -8.92 -14.36
N GLY A 91 12.31 -8.54 -13.62
CA GLY A 91 13.53 -7.95 -14.20
C GLY A 91 13.30 -6.59 -14.87
N LEU A 92 12.18 -5.92 -14.58
CA LEU A 92 11.82 -4.65 -15.18
C LEU A 92 12.48 -3.51 -14.41
N ARG A 93 13.47 -2.86 -15.02
CA ARG A 93 14.12 -1.66 -14.48
C ARG A 93 13.56 -0.36 -15.04
N HIS A 94 12.91 -0.44 -16.19
CA HIS A 94 12.31 0.69 -16.87
C HIS A 94 10.84 0.38 -17.19
N LEU A 95 9.97 1.35 -16.95
CA LEU A 95 8.55 1.26 -17.25
C LEU A 95 8.28 2.08 -18.50
N GLU A 96 8.08 1.38 -19.61
CA GLU A 96 7.64 2.00 -20.86
C GLU A 96 6.24 2.62 -20.67
N PRO A 97 6.05 3.89 -21.08
CA PRO A 97 4.75 4.54 -21.06
C PRO A 97 3.70 3.75 -21.86
N ASN A 98 2.46 3.72 -21.37
CA ASN A 98 1.31 2.97 -21.89
C ASN A 98 1.50 1.45 -21.98
N SER A 99 2.54 0.88 -21.36
CA SER A 99 2.74 -0.57 -21.36
C SER A 99 1.75 -1.27 -20.42
N ARG A 100 1.46 -2.56 -20.67
CA ARG A 100 0.66 -3.39 -19.74
C ARG A 100 1.28 -3.44 -18.34
N ALA A 101 2.61 -3.35 -18.26
CA ALA A 101 3.33 -3.29 -17.00
C ALA A 101 3.04 -1.98 -16.26
N GLU A 102 3.10 -0.84 -16.95
CA GLU A 102 2.78 0.45 -16.35
C GLU A 102 1.33 0.51 -15.86
N HIS A 103 0.35 0.04 -16.65
CA HIS A 103 -1.05 -0.01 -16.21
C HIS A 103 -1.23 -0.82 -14.92
N LYS A 104 -0.49 -1.93 -14.76
CA LYS A 104 -0.49 -2.72 -13.53
C LYS A 104 0.15 -1.97 -12.37
N VAL A 105 1.23 -1.25 -12.63
CA VAL A 105 1.93 -0.43 -11.64
C VAL A 105 1.03 0.69 -11.13
N VAL A 106 0.48 1.51 -12.03
CA VAL A 106 -0.40 2.63 -11.68
C VAL A 106 -1.65 2.13 -10.96
N LYS A 107 -2.23 0.99 -11.37
CA LYS A 107 -3.36 0.39 -10.67
C LYS A 107 -3.02 -0.05 -9.25
N ALA A 108 -1.81 -0.53 -9.00
CA ALA A 108 -1.39 -1.03 -7.70
C ALA A 108 -0.82 0.06 -6.77
N CYS A 109 -0.20 1.09 -7.35
CA CYS A 109 0.40 2.22 -6.65
C CYS A 109 0.26 3.47 -7.56
N PRO A 110 -0.83 4.24 -7.42
CA PRO A 110 -1.10 5.39 -8.28
C PRO A 110 0.03 6.43 -8.31
N TYR A 111 0.70 6.62 -7.18
CA TYR A 111 1.81 7.58 -7.00
C TYR A 111 3.18 6.96 -7.19
N TYR A 112 3.28 5.85 -7.92
CA TYR A 112 4.54 5.12 -8.06
C TYR A 112 5.65 5.99 -8.64
N ARG A 113 5.36 6.85 -9.62
CA ARG A 113 6.38 7.70 -10.26
C ARG A 113 6.97 8.69 -9.26
N GLU A 114 6.11 9.42 -8.56
CA GLU A 114 6.46 10.39 -7.52
C GLU A 114 7.28 9.73 -6.40
N LEU A 115 6.79 8.59 -5.92
CA LEU A 115 7.44 7.83 -4.85
C LEU A 115 8.78 7.22 -5.29
N SER A 116 8.89 6.76 -6.54
CA SER A 116 10.13 6.14 -7.03
C SER A 116 11.31 7.11 -6.99
N HIS A 117 11.09 8.40 -7.28
CA HIS A 117 12.13 9.41 -7.23
C HIS A 117 12.59 9.70 -5.79
N VAL A 118 11.66 9.75 -4.85
CA VAL A 118 11.92 10.05 -3.44
C VAL A 118 12.56 8.85 -2.73
N LEU A 119 12.00 7.66 -2.91
CA LEU A 119 12.38 6.45 -2.17
C LEU A 119 13.61 5.75 -2.76
N ASN A 120 13.90 5.90 -4.05
CA ASN A 120 15.15 5.36 -4.62
C ASN A 120 16.35 6.25 -4.29
N SER A 121 16.14 7.57 -4.23
CA SER A 121 17.15 8.52 -3.72
C SER A 121 17.55 8.20 -2.28
N SER A 122 16.59 7.88 -1.39
CA SER A 122 16.88 7.53 0.01
C SER A 122 17.63 6.19 0.14
N ARG A 123 17.28 5.18 -0.67
CA ARG A 123 17.97 3.88 -0.69
C ARG A 123 19.43 4.01 -1.12
N SER A 124 19.69 4.79 -2.18
CA SER A 124 21.06 5.01 -2.67
C SER A 124 21.94 5.73 -1.63
N ALA A 125 21.39 6.66 -0.85
CA ALA A 125 22.13 7.35 0.22
C ALA A 125 22.44 6.43 1.41
N ALA A 126 21.50 5.54 1.77
CA ALA A 126 21.70 4.54 2.82
C ALA A 126 22.76 3.48 2.44
N ASP A 127 22.79 3.06 1.18
CA ASP A 127 23.79 2.10 0.67
C ASP A 127 25.20 2.72 0.59
N ALA A 128 25.31 3.98 0.14
CA ALA A 128 26.58 4.71 0.10
C ALA A 128 27.17 4.93 1.51
N SER A 129 26.31 5.19 2.50
CA SER A 129 26.72 5.36 3.91
C SER A 129 27.14 4.04 4.57
N SER A 130 26.71 2.91 4.03
CA SER A 130 27.11 1.57 4.52
C SER A 130 28.41 1.07 3.88
N GLN A 131 28.81 1.62 2.73
CA GLN A 131 30.03 1.24 2.00
C GLN A 131 31.32 1.92 2.48
N THR A 132 31.24 2.97 3.30
CA THR A 132 32.42 3.68 3.81
C THR A 132 33.21 2.95 4.89
N HIS A 133 32.75 1.78 5.36
CA HIS A 133 33.45 0.99 6.38
C HIS A 133 34.09 -0.33 5.88
N ARG A 134 34.08 -0.60 4.57
CA ARG A 134 34.65 -1.85 4.04
C ARG A 134 35.47 -1.61 2.76
N ARG A 135 36.55 -0.83 2.87
CA ARG A 135 37.54 -0.67 1.78
C ARG A 135 38.98 -0.82 2.27
N TYR A 136 39.34 -2.06 2.56
CA TYR A 136 40.61 -2.75 2.30
C TYR A 136 40.19 -4.23 2.36
N GLU A 137 40.33 -5.08 1.34
CA GLU A 137 41.55 -5.50 0.64
C GLU A 137 41.25 -5.99 -0.80
N VAL A 138 42.32 -6.27 -1.55
CA VAL A 138 42.43 -6.38 -3.02
C VAL A 138 42.49 -7.83 -3.53
N SER A 139 42.05 -8.01 -4.80
CA SER A 139 42.36 -9.09 -5.78
C SER A 139 41.74 -10.49 -5.57
N THR A 140 41.36 -11.30 -6.57
CA THR A 140 41.63 -11.41 -8.03
C THR A 140 40.70 -12.47 -8.68
N GLY A 141 40.39 -12.33 -9.98
CA GLY A 141 39.97 -13.39 -10.94
C GLY A 141 38.52 -13.90 -10.79
N THR A 142 37.77 -14.41 -11.77
CA THR A 142 37.96 -14.74 -13.21
C THR A 142 36.57 -15.09 -13.77
N ALA A 143 36.38 -15.00 -15.10
CA ALA A 143 35.12 -15.14 -15.84
C ALA A 143 34.48 -16.56 -15.86
N LYS A 144 33.15 -16.60 -16.10
CA LYS A 144 32.29 -17.59 -16.82
C LYS A 144 30.82 -17.12 -16.64
N ASP A 145 30.06 -16.70 -17.66
CA ASP A 145 29.43 -17.40 -18.80
C ASP A 145 28.41 -18.50 -18.44
N VAL A 146 27.36 -18.58 -19.29
CA VAL A 146 26.19 -19.48 -19.35
C VAL A 146 25.00 -19.05 -18.47
N GLY A 147 23.75 -18.95 -18.94
CA GLY A 147 23.12 -19.29 -20.22
C GLY A 147 21.59 -19.12 -20.05
N TYR A 148 20.92 -18.79 -21.15
CA TYR A 148 19.49 -18.55 -21.29
C TYR A 148 18.69 -19.86 -21.27
N SER A 149 17.53 -19.90 -20.61
CA SER A 149 16.29 -20.53 -21.13
C SER A 149 15.09 -20.33 -20.20
N ASP A 150 13.94 -20.50 -20.82
CA ASP A 150 12.64 -19.86 -20.65
C ASP A 150 11.66 -20.70 -19.78
N GLU A 151 10.51 -20.07 -19.52
CA GLU A 151 9.22 -20.62 -19.06
C GLU A 151 9.05 -20.82 -17.53
N ASP A 152 8.27 -19.92 -16.90
CA ASP A 152 7.09 -20.34 -16.14
C ASP A 152 6.21 -19.17 -15.65
N GLU A 153 4.91 -19.36 -15.86
CA GLU A 153 3.77 -18.52 -15.49
C GLU A 153 3.59 -18.49 -13.96
N ALA A 154 3.72 -17.31 -13.35
CA ALA A 154 3.27 -17.09 -11.98
C ALA A 154 2.77 -15.65 -11.82
N GLY A 155 1.45 -15.53 -11.70
CA GLY A 155 0.74 -14.31 -11.31
C GLY A 155 1.15 -13.80 -9.92
N LEU A 156 0.74 -12.55 -9.63
CA LEU A 156 0.88 -11.95 -8.30
C LEU A 156 0.12 -12.80 -7.27
N PRO A 157 0.77 -13.37 -6.24
CA PRO A 157 0.05 -14.03 -5.17
C PRO A 157 -0.70 -13.02 -4.32
N ASP A 158 -1.90 -13.43 -3.94
CA ASP A 158 -2.79 -12.75 -3.04
C ASP A 158 -2.18 -12.64 -1.63
N ILE A 159 -2.67 -11.64 -0.91
CA ILE A 159 -2.15 -11.12 0.34
C ILE A 159 -2.44 -12.11 1.47
N ASP A 160 -1.40 -12.74 2.04
CA ASP A 160 -1.32 -12.87 3.50
C ASP A 160 0.11 -13.24 3.94
N SER A 161 0.66 -12.47 4.86
CA SER A 161 1.98 -12.70 5.44
C SER A 161 1.82 -12.76 6.94
N LYS A 162 1.82 -13.99 7.49
CA LYS A 162 2.21 -14.22 8.88
C LYS A 162 3.42 -15.15 8.92
N ARG A 163 4.55 -14.55 9.27
CA ARG A 163 5.69 -15.24 9.88
C ARG A 163 5.63 -14.97 11.38
N VAL A 164 5.77 -16.01 12.19
CA VAL A 164 6.33 -15.87 13.54
C VAL A 164 7.29 -17.03 13.77
N PRO A 165 8.50 -16.76 14.29
CA PRO A 165 9.05 -17.63 15.31
C PRO A 165 9.28 -16.88 16.62
N SER A 166 9.10 -17.66 17.68
CA SER A 166 9.02 -17.34 19.10
C SER A 166 10.24 -16.62 19.69
N SER A 167 9.97 -15.81 20.72
CA SER A 167 10.93 -15.12 21.57
C SER A 167 11.64 -16.07 22.54
N ASP A 168 12.90 -15.77 22.86
CA ASP A 168 13.57 -16.25 24.08
C ASP A 168 13.98 -15.07 24.98
N LYS A 169 14.17 -15.40 26.25
CA LYS A 169 13.96 -14.60 27.47
C LYS A 169 15.03 -13.54 27.79
N GLY A 170 14.64 -12.54 28.58
CA GLY A 170 15.57 -11.68 29.32
C GLY A 170 14.90 -10.74 30.31
N LYS A 171 14.75 -11.20 31.58
CA LYS A 171 14.35 -10.41 32.76
C LYS A 171 15.30 -9.22 32.99
N ARG A 172 14.76 -8.06 33.41
CA ARG A 172 15.33 -7.21 34.47
C ARG A 172 14.29 -6.23 35.02
N ALA A 173 14.40 -6.00 36.32
CA ALA A 173 13.41 -5.41 37.21
C ALA A 173 13.53 -3.88 37.34
N GLY A 174 12.41 -3.27 37.73
CA GLY A 174 12.36 -2.07 38.58
C GLY A 174 12.06 -0.75 37.86
N MET A 175 10.82 -0.27 38.00
CA MET A 175 10.48 1.05 38.58
C MET A 175 8.96 1.21 38.52
N GLU A 176 8.34 1.40 39.68
CA GLU A 176 6.90 1.61 39.85
C GLU A 176 6.49 2.93 39.17
N HIS A 177 5.51 2.86 38.27
CA HIS A 177 4.81 4.03 37.76
C HIS A 177 3.34 3.68 37.58
N ASP A 178 2.55 4.23 38.50
CA ASP A 178 1.11 4.17 38.60
C ASP A 178 0.46 4.97 37.46
N TYR A 179 0.07 4.26 36.41
CA TYR A 179 -0.94 4.65 35.45
C TYR A 179 -1.71 3.36 35.13
N ASP A 180 -3.04 3.39 35.13
CA ASP A 180 -3.91 2.28 34.73
C ASP A 180 -3.58 1.81 33.29
N HIS A 181 -2.56 0.97 33.16
CA HIS A 181 -2.32 0.15 32.00
C HIS A 181 -3.22 -1.06 32.17
N VAL A 182 -4.42 -1.00 31.60
CA VAL A 182 -5.21 -2.21 31.37
C VAL A 182 -4.37 -3.06 30.42
N GLU A 183 -3.58 -4.00 30.96
CA GLU A 183 -3.01 -5.09 30.17
C GLU A 183 -4.19 -5.86 29.60
N MET A 184 -4.55 -5.55 28.36
CA MET A 184 -5.53 -6.31 27.61
C MET A 184 -4.95 -7.71 27.44
N GLY A 185 -5.53 -8.67 28.15
CA GLY A 185 -5.01 -10.03 28.19
C GLY A 185 -4.83 -10.60 26.79
N ASP A 186 -3.89 -11.51 26.62
CA ASP A 186 -3.58 -12.15 25.33
C ASP A 186 -4.83 -12.75 24.66
N ALA A 187 -5.79 -13.20 25.48
CA ALA A 187 -7.12 -13.64 25.05
C ALA A 187 -7.96 -12.52 24.39
N ASP A 188 -7.96 -11.31 24.96
CA ASP A 188 -8.71 -10.17 24.42
C ASP A 188 -8.07 -9.62 23.14
N ARG A 189 -6.72 -9.62 23.06
CA ARG A 189 -6.01 -9.30 21.82
C ARG A 189 -6.33 -10.30 20.70
N THR A 190 -6.41 -11.59 21.03
CA THR A 190 -6.78 -12.64 20.08
C THR A 190 -8.22 -12.47 19.59
N ARG A 191 -9.15 -12.20 20.50
CA ARG A 191 -10.56 -11.91 20.17
C ARG A 191 -10.70 -10.70 19.27
N LEU A 192 -9.93 -9.63 19.51
CA LEU A 192 -9.94 -8.43 18.67
C LEU A 192 -9.50 -8.75 17.23
N LEU A 193 -8.43 -9.54 17.07
CA LEU A 193 -7.94 -9.97 15.75
C LEU A 193 -8.94 -10.88 15.04
N GLU A 194 -9.64 -11.76 15.76
CA GLU A 194 -10.70 -12.59 15.18
C GLU A 194 -11.91 -11.77 14.74
N ALA A 195 -12.32 -10.79 15.54
CA ALA A 195 -13.38 -9.85 15.21
C ALA A 195 -13.00 -9.02 13.97
N GLU A 196 -11.77 -8.51 13.89
CA GLU A 196 -11.28 -7.77 12.73
C GLU A 196 -11.31 -8.64 11.46
N LYS A 197 -10.84 -9.90 11.55
CA LYS A 197 -10.92 -10.85 10.43
C LYS A 197 -12.36 -11.15 10.03
N ALA A 198 -13.27 -11.25 10.99
CA ALA A 198 -14.69 -11.46 10.71
C ALA A 198 -15.28 -10.26 9.96
N VAL A 199 -15.02 -9.04 10.43
CA VAL A 199 -15.45 -7.80 9.75
C VAL A 199 -14.90 -7.72 8.34
N ARG A 200 -13.60 -8.04 8.13
CA ARG A 200 -13.00 -8.05 6.79
C ARG A 200 -13.67 -9.07 5.85
N ARG A 201 -14.01 -10.26 6.35
CA ARG A 201 -14.74 -11.27 5.56
C ARG A 201 -16.14 -10.79 5.17
N GLU A 202 -16.85 -10.17 6.11
CA GLU A 202 -18.20 -9.64 5.81
C GLU A 202 -18.12 -8.46 4.84
N LEU A 203 -17.15 -7.56 5.00
CA LEU A 203 -16.92 -6.48 4.05
C LEU A 203 -16.65 -7.00 2.64
N PHE A 204 -15.79 -8.02 2.50
CA PHE A 204 -15.50 -8.65 1.22
C PHE A 204 -16.74 -9.28 0.57
N LYS A 205 -17.62 -9.92 1.36
CA LYS A 205 -18.89 -10.46 0.85
C LYS A 205 -19.81 -9.35 0.34
N VAL A 206 -19.93 -8.25 1.07
CA VAL A 206 -20.74 -7.10 0.67
C VAL A 206 -20.18 -6.45 -0.60
N GLU A 207 -18.87 -6.32 -0.70
CA GLU A 207 -18.21 -5.80 -1.90
C GLU A 207 -18.44 -6.71 -3.12
N LEU A 208 -18.31 -8.03 -2.95
CA LEU A 208 -18.59 -8.99 -4.01
C LEU A 208 -20.05 -8.91 -4.47
N GLN A 209 -20.99 -8.79 -3.53
CA GLN A 209 -22.41 -8.61 -3.86
C GLN A 209 -22.65 -7.30 -4.62
N SER A 210 -22.09 -6.19 -4.15
CA SER A 210 -22.18 -4.89 -4.80
C SER A 210 -21.66 -4.94 -6.24
N LYS A 211 -20.53 -5.63 -6.47
CA LYS A 211 -19.96 -5.83 -7.81
C LYS A 211 -20.84 -6.72 -8.70
N SER A 212 -21.47 -7.73 -8.12
CA SER A 212 -22.47 -8.56 -8.83
C SER A 212 -23.68 -7.73 -9.25
N ASP A 213 -24.22 -6.93 -8.34
CA ASP A 213 -25.39 -6.08 -8.59
C ASP A 213 -25.07 -4.99 -9.64
N GLU A 214 -23.87 -4.40 -9.57
CA GLU A 214 -23.36 -3.44 -10.55
C GLU A 214 -23.30 -4.08 -11.96
N ALA A 215 -22.77 -5.29 -12.07
CA ALA A 215 -22.69 -6.01 -13.35
C ALA A 215 -24.08 -6.36 -13.92
N ILE A 216 -25.04 -6.72 -13.06
CA ILE A 216 -26.43 -6.94 -13.46
C ILE A 216 -27.05 -5.64 -13.98
N CYS A 217 -26.88 -4.53 -13.26
CA CYS A 217 -27.40 -3.22 -13.67
C CYS A 217 -26.86 -2.78 -15.03
N VAL A 218 -25.54 -2.90 -15.23
CA VAL A 218 -24.89 -2.59 -16.51
C VAL A 218 -25.47 -3.45 -17.62
N ARG A 219 -25.61 -4.76 -17.40
CA ARG A 219 -26.17 -5.67 -18.41
C ARG A 219 -27.62 -5.34 -18.76
N VAL A 220 -28.47 -5.08 -17.76
CA VAL A 220 -29.87 -4.70 -17.98
C VAL A 220 -29.96 -3.41 -18.78
N LYS A 221 -29.13 -2.42 -18.46
CA LYS A 221 -29.07 -1.15 -19.20
C LYS A 221 -28.69 -1.37 -20.67
N SER A 222 -27.62 -2.13 -20.92
CA SER A 222 -27.21 -2.44 -22.30
C SER A 222 -28.28 -3.25 -23.05
N ARG A 223 -29.01 -4.15 -22.37
CA ARG A 223 -30.12 -4.89 -22.98
C ARG A 223 -31.25 -3.95 -23.40
N MET A 224 -31.60 -2.98 -22.54
CA MET A 224 -32.59 -1.96 -22.87
C MET A 224 -32.16 -1.15 -24.11
N GLU A 225 -30.90 -0.71 -24.15
CA GLU A 225 -30.36 0.05 -25.28
C GLU A 225 -30.44 -0.73 -26.61
N LEU A 226 -30.18 -2.04 -26.60
CA LEU A 226 -30.31 -2.87 -27.81
C LEU A 226 -31.77 -3.01 -28.27
N LEU A 227 -32.70 -3.14 -27.33
CA LEU A 227 -34.14 -3.18 -27.64
C LEU A 227 -34.63 -1.84 -28.19
N ASP A 228 -34.17 -0.72 -27.64
CA ASP A 228 -34.48 0.63 -28.13
C ASP A 228 -33.96 0.87 -29.56
N LEU A 229 -32.85 0.22 -29.93
CA LEU A 229 -32.32 0.20 -31.29
C LEU A 229 -33.07 -0.75 -32.25
N GLY A 230 -34.11 -1.44 -31.76
CA GLY A 230 -34.97 -2.32 -32.55
C GLY A 230 -34.42 -3.74 -32.75
N ILE A 231 -33.41 -4.15 -31.99
CA ILE A 231 -32.90 -5.53 -32.02
C ILE A 231 -33.93 -6.44 -31.34
N SER A 232 -34.19 -7.61 -31.91
CA SER A 232 -35.19 -8.53 -31.37
C SER A 232 -34.75 -9.09 -30.00
N ILE A 233 -35.71 -9.38 -29.13
CA ILE A 233 -35.42 -9.94 -27.79
C ILE A 233 -34.62 -11.25 -27.88
N ASP A 234 -34.90 -12.09 -28.87
CA ASP A 234 -34.19 -13.35 -29.10
C ASP A 234 -32.71 -13.13 -29.48
N GLU A 235 -32.41 -12.07 -30.24
CA GLU A 235 -31.04 -11.68 -30.56
C GLU A 235 -30.34 -11.07 -29.34
N VAL A 236 -31.03 -10.25 -28.54
CA VAL A 236 -30.50 -9.70 -27.29
C VAL A 236 -30.18 -10.81 -26.28
N ASP A 237 -31.03 -11.83 -26.16
CA ASP A 237 -30.81 -13.00 -25.30
C ASP A 237 -29.65 -13.87 -25.77
N ARG A 238 -29.44 -13.99 -27.08
CA ARG A 238 -28.26 -14.65 -27.65
C ARG A 238 -26.97 -13.87 -27.38
N LEU A 239 -27.01 -12.54 -27.49
CA LEU A 239 -25.84 -11.66 -27.33
C LEU A 239 -25.47 -11.46 -25.86
N MET A 240 -26.47 -11.32 -24.98
CA MET A 240 -26.30 -11.00 -23.56
C MET A 240 -27.26 -11.80 -22.69
N PRO A 241 -27.00 -13.10 -22.46
CA PRO A 241 -27.86 -13.95 -21.64
C PRO A 241 -27.94 -13.43 -20.21
N LEU A 242 -29.10 -13.52 -19.56
CA LEU A 242 -29.21 -13.20 -18.14
C LEU A 242 -28.66 -14.37 -17.30
N PRO A 243 -27.94 -14.09 -16.18
CA PRO A 243 -27.62 -15.12 -15.21
C PRO A 243 -28.92 -15.73 -14.67
N LEU A 244 -29.00 -17.06 -14.61
CA LEU A 244 -30.08 -17.78 -13.91
C LEU A 244 -30.05 -17.52 -12.41
#